data_AF-A0A1H8U898-F1
#
_entry.id   AF-A0A1H8U898-F1
#
_cell.length_a   1.000
_cell.length_b   1.000
_cell.length_c   1.000
_cell.angle_alpha   90.00
_cell.angle_beta   90.00
_cell.angle_gamma   90.00
#
_symmetry.space_group_name_H-M   'P 1'
#
loop_
_entity.id
_entity.type
_entity.pdbx_description
1 polymer ?
#
loop_
_entity_poly.entity_id
_entity_poly.type
_entity_poly.pdbx_seq_one_letter_code
_entity_poly.pdbx_strand_id
1 'polypeptide(L)'
;MIYVWSNRPRFLHLGLFTVAYVLGCGFAQLLAIVPGTGISVWPPGGLFMAALILAPRYSWPWWIQAGLLAELSSNVLWFHSPLPAAVLIYVGNALEAAVGAWLVNRTCKRPVRLETLQEVLAFVVLGAGIAPVVSATVGSGTLAWFGLQSQTFSAAWPLWWIGDATGVLIVAPLALVVFQNWRGEAQLSAARWMEACVLGLIFLGVATLSLSGYLPFAYIIMPPLLWAAVRFEFKGAAVTLTLLALITAVFTISGASQFAGNPESQKQ
;
A
#
# COMPACT_ATOMS: atom_id res chain seq x y z
N MET A 1 14.73 -10.85 26.00
CA MET A 1 13.26 -11.01 26.05
C MET A 1 12.55 -10.04 26.99
N ILE A 2 13.16 -9.56 28.08
CA ILE A 2 12.52 -8.68 29.08
C ILE A 2 12.08 -7.31 28.51
N TYR A 3 12.74 -6.78 27.48
CA TYR A 3 12.44 -5.45 26.91
C TYR A 3 11.14 -5.33 26.09
N VAL A 4 10.63 -6.42 25.51
CA VAL A 4 9.45 -6.40 24.61
C VAL A 4 8.15 -6.22 25.39
N TRP A 5 8.07 -6.83 26.58
CA TRP A 5 6.87 -6.83 27.42
C TRP A 5 6.73 -5.55 28.25
N SER A 6 7.84 -4.93 28.64
CA SER A 6 7.85 -3.69 29.43
C SER A 6 7.41 -2.45 28.65
N ASN A 7 7.48 -2.47 27.31
CA ASN A 7 7.10 -1.34 26.44
C ASN A 7 5.98 -1.70 25.46
N ARG A 8 4.96 -2.40 25.95
CA ARG A 8 3.78 -2.78 25.16
C ARG A 8 3.02 -1.54 24.66
N PRO A 9 2.60 -1.49 23.38
CA PRO A 9 1.63 -0.50 22.93
C PRO A 9 0.32 -0.61 23.74
N ARG A 10 -0.45 0.48 23.81
CA ARG A 10 -1.80 0.41 24.40
C ARG A 10 -2.62 -0.60 23.60
N PHE A 11 -3.28 -1.54 24.28
CA PHE A 11 -4.10 -2.58 23.65
C PHE A 11 -5.19 -1.99 22.73
N LEU A 12 -5.72 -0.82 23.08
CA LEU A 12 -6.65 -0.09 22.22
C LEU A 12 -6.07 0.19 20.82
N HIS A 13 -4.80 0.60 20.71
CA HIS A 13 -4.17 0.87 19.42
C HIS A 13 -4.01 -0.41 18.59
N LEU A 14 -3.62 -1.52 19.23
CA LEU A 14 -3.51 -2.82 18.57
C LEU A 14 -4.89 -3.32 18.11
N GLY A 15 -5.92 -3.14 18.93
CA GLY A 15 -7.30 -3.49 18.60
C GLY A 15 -7.83 -2.68 17.41
N LEU A 16 -7.66 -1.35 17.42
CA LEU A 16 -8.08 -0.51 16.29
C LEU A 16 -7.30 -0.83 15.02
N PHE A 17 -6.01 -1.13 15.13
CA PHE A 17 -5.20 -1.59 14.01
C PHE A 17 -5.74 -2.90 13.42
N THR A 18 -5.99 -3.91 14.25
CA THR A 18 -6.56 -5.18 13.83
C THR A 18 -7.91 -4.98 13.14
N VAL A 19 -8.81 -4.16 13.70
CA VAL A 19 -10.12 -3.87 13.09
C VAL A 19 -9.96 -3.16 11.74
N ALA A 20 -9.14 -2.10 11.68
CA ALA A 20 -8.90 -1.37 10.44
C ALA A 20 -8.26 -2.24 9.36
N TYR A 21 -7.37 -3.15 9.75
CA TYR A 21 -6.76 -4.14 8.86
C TYR A 21 -7.82 -5.09 8.28
N VAL A 22 -8.67 -5.69 9.12
CA VAL A 22 -9.74 -6.61 8.68
C VAL A 22 -10.73 -5.92 7.75
N LEU A 23 -11.09 -4.66 8.04
CA LEU A 23 -11.94 -3.86 7.16
C LEU A 23 -11.25 -3.53 5.83
N GLY A 24 -9.94 -3.24 5.85
CA GLY A 24 -9.14 -3.04 4.66
C GLY A 24 -9.08 -4.28 3.77
N CYS A 25 -8.96 -5.47 4.36
CA CYS A 25 -9.05 -6.74 3.64
C CYS A 25 -10.44 -6.94 3.02
N GLY A 26 -11.52 -6.67 3.77
CA GLY A 26 -12.88 -6.75 3.25
C GLY A 26 -13.12 -5.79 2.09
N PHE A 27 -12.60 -4.57 2.18
CA PHE A 27 -12.65 -3.60 1.08
C PHE A 27 -11.89 -4.09 -0.15
N ALA A 28 -10.67 -4.61 0.01
CA ALA A 28 -9.91 -5.20 -1.10
C ALA A 28 -10.65 -6.37 -1.74
N GLN A 29 -11.28 -7.24 -0.93
CA GLN A 29 -12.08 -8.36 -1.42
C GLN A 29 -13.31 -7.89 -2.21
N LEU A 30 -14.01 -6.85 -1.75
CA LEU A 30 -15.15 -6.27 -2.48
C LEU A 30 -14.74 -5.76 -3.86
N LEU A 31 -13.54 -5.17 -3.98
CA LEU A 31 -13.00 -4.73 -5.26
C LEU A 31 -12.61 -5.91 -6.16
N ALA A 32 -12.05 -6.97 -5.59
CA ALA A 32 -11.65 -8.18 -6.33
C ALA A 32 -12.84 -8.97 -6.90
N ILE A 33 -14.03 -8.86 -6.30
CA ILE A 33 -15.25 -9.54 -6.77
C ILE A 33 -15.77 -8.96 -8.10
N VAL A 34 -15.42 -7.73 -8.46
CA VAL A 34 -15.91 -7.11 -9.70
C VAL A 34 -15.18 -7.71 -10.91
N PRO A 35 -15.84 -8.54 -11.75
CA PRO A 35 -15.16 -9.30 -12.80
C PRO A 35 -14.54 -8.40 -13.87
N GLY A 36 -13.32 -8.70 -14.30
CA GLY A 36 -12.64 -8.00 -15.40
C GLY A 36 -11.98 -6.66 -15.05
N THR A 37 -12.03 -6.24 -13.79
CA THR A 37 -11.56 -4.91 -13.38
C THR A 37 -10.05 -4.81 -13.14
N GLY A 38 -9.36 -5.92 -12.87
CA GLY A 38 -7.92 -5.93 -12.61
C GLY A 38 -7.50 -5.04 -11.42
N ILE A 39 -8.45 -4.70 -10.54
CA ILE A 39 -8.23 -3.77 -9.43
C ILE A 39 -7.27 -4.39 -8.43
N SER A 40 -6.18 -3.69 -8.16
CA SER A 40 -5.18 -4.11 -7.19
C SER A 40 -4.88 -2.93 -6.27
N VAL A 41 -5.65 -2.79 -5.20
CA VAL A 41 -5.27 -1.96 -4.06
C VAL A 41 -5.32 -2.86 -2.83
N TRP A 42 -4.23 -2.90 -2.06
CA TRP A 42 -4.17 -3.62 -0.80
C TRP A 42 -4.00 -2.64 0.38
N PRO A 43 -5.11 -2.03 0.88
CA PRO A 43 -5.07 -1.11 2.01
C PRO A 43 -4.31 -1.59 3.26
N PRO A 44 -4.38 -2.89 3.64
CA PRO A 44 -3.72 -3.36 4.85
C PRO A 44 -2.19 -3.19 4.82
N GLY A 45 -1.55 -3.31 3.65
CA GLY A 45 -0.11 -3.12 3.50
C GLY A 45 0.35 -1.72 3.94
N GLY A 46 -0.33 -0.69 3.46
CA GLY A 46 -0.05 0.70 3.83
C GLY A 46 -0.33 0.99 5.30
N LEU A 47 -1.44 0.48 5.85
CA LEU A 47 -1.76 0.59 7.27
C LEU A 47 -0.66 -0.03 8.15
N PHE A 48 -0.23 -1.23 7.80
CA PHE A 48 0.78 -1.99 8.54
C PHE A 48 2.15 -1.32 8.48
N MET A 49 2.57 -0.88 7.30
CA MET A 49 3.82 -0.14 7.15
C MET A 49 3.82 1.16 7.94
N ALA A 50 2.73 1.95 7.88
CA ALA A 50 2.61 3.19 8.66
C ALA A 50 2.69 2.93 10.17
N ALA A 51 2.04 1.88 10.66
CA ALA A 51 2.10 1.47 12.06
C ALA A 51 3.55 1.17 12.48
N LEU A 52 4.29 0.40 11.67
CA LEU A 52 5.69 0.04 11.94
C LEU A 52 6.67 1.22 11.76
N ILE A 53 6.38 2.16 10.84
CA ILE A 53 7.18 3.37 10.65
C ILE A 53 7.21 4.18 11.95
N LEU A 54 6.04 4.39 12.57
CA LEU A 54 5.88 5.18 13.78
C LEU A 54 6.16 4.39 15.06
N ALA A 55 5.99 3.08 15.04
CA ALA A 55 6.27 2.24 16.20
C ALA A 55 7.78 2.15 16.46
N PRO A 56 8.22 2.29 17.73
CA PRO A 56 9.59 1.97 18.07
C PRO A 56 9.88 0.48 17.78
N ARG A 57 11.09 0.17 17.31
CA ARG A 57 11.44 -1.18 16.79
C ARG A 57 11.20 -2.29 17.81
N TYR A 58 11.41 -2.04 19.10
CA TYR A 58 11.15 -3.02 20.15
C TYR A 58 9.67 -3.43 20.28
N SER A 59 8.74 -2.61 19.78
CA SER A 59 7.31 -2.87 19.83
C SER A 59 6.77 -3.56 18.57
N TRP A 60 7.58 -3.70 17.51
CA TRP A 60 7.18 -4.35 16.27
C TRP A 60 6.60 -5.76 16.45
N PRO A 61 7.10 -6.63 17.35
CA PRO A 61 6.51 -7.94 17.58
C PRO A 61 5.03 -7.89 17.96
N TRP A 62 4.57 -6.84 18.66
CA TRP A 62 3.17 -6.67 19.03
C TRP A 62 2.28 -6.33 17.83
N TRP A 63 2.75 -5.46 16.94
CA TRP A 63 2.05 -5.10 15.70
C TRP A 63 2.01 -6.27 14.72
N ILE A 64 3.09 -7.05 14.66
CA ILE A 64 3.16 -8.30 13.89
C ILE A 64 2.14 -9.30 14.44
N GLN A 65 2.09 -9.55 15.74
CA GLN A 65 1.07 -10.45 16.31
C GLN A 65 -0.37 -9.95 16.05
N ALA A 66 -0.62 -8.66 16.17
CA ALA A 66 -1.91 -8.06 15.87
C ALA A 66 -2.28 -8.19 14.37
N GLY A 67 -1.29 -8.08 13.48
CA GLY A 67 -1.43 -8.30 12.04
C GLY A 67 -1.73 -9.75 11.71
N LEU A 68 -1.07 -10.72 12.36
CA LEU A 68 -1.36 -12.14 12.20
C LEU A 68 -2.81 -12.43 12.60
N LEU A 69 -3.26 -11.92 13.75
CA LEU A 69 -4.64 -12.07 14.19
C LEU A 69 -5.63 -11.47 13.18
N ALA A 70 -5.31 -10.30 12.63
CA ALA A 70 -6.11 -9.64 11.62
C ALA A 70 -6.17 -10.46 10.32
N GLU A 71 -5.05 -10.99 9.84
CA GLU A 71 -5.01 -11.79 8.62
C GLU A 71 -5.81 -13.07 8.78
N LEU A 72 -5.61 -13.80 9.88
CA LEU A 72 -6.34 -15.05 10.12
C LEU A 72 -7.85 -14.80 10.25
N SER A 73 -8.25 -13.71 10.91
CA SER A 73 -9.65 -13.30 10.97
C SER A 73 -10.19 -12.95 9.59
N SER A 74 -9.42 -12.21 8.79
CA SER A 74 -9.77 -11.85 7.41
C SER A 74 -9.88 -13.07 6.50
N ASN A 75 -9.02 -14.07 6.69
CA ASN A 75 -9.09 -15.32 5.96
C ASN A 75 -10.37 -16.09 6.29
N VAL A 76 -10.82 -16.10 7.55
CA VAL A 76 -12.08 -16.73 7.94
C VAL A 76 -13.30 -15.96 7.40
N LEU A 77 -13.25 -14.63 7.39
CA LEU A 77 -14.39 -13.79 7.02
C LEU A 77 -14.54 -13.59 5.50
N TRP A 78 -13.42 -13.46 4.79
CA TRP A 78 -13.39 -12.96 3.41
C TRP A 78 -12.81 -13.96 2.42
N PHE A 79 -11.61 -14.50 2.68
CA PHE A 79 -10.82 -15.19 1.65
C PHE A 79 -10.98 -16.71 1.63
N HIS A 80 -11.29 -17.33 2.76
CA HIS A 80 -11.53 -18.77 2.91
C HIS A 80 -10.40 -19.67 2.34
N SER A 81 -9.16 -19.18 2.33
CA SER A 81 -8.00 -19.92 1.81
C SER A 81 -7.50 -20.97 2.83
N PRO A 82 -6.83 -22.04 2.36
CA PRO A 82 -6.18 -23.01 3.24
C PRO A 82 -5.26 -22.32 4.24
N LEU A 83 -5.31 -22.75 5.51
CA LEU A 83 -4.55 -22.11 6.59
C LEU A 83 -3.04 -21.97 6.30
N PRO A 84 -2.33 -22.97 5.75
CA PRO A 84 -0.92 -22.81 5.41
C PRO A 84 -0.67 -21.69 4.39
N ALA A 85 -1.56 -21.53 3.40
CA ALA A 85 -1.44 -20.48 2.40
C ALA A 85 -1.69 -19.09 3.02
N ALA A 86 -2.72 -18.95 3.87
CA ALA A 86 -3.00 -17.71 4.57
C ALA A 86 -1.82 -17.27 5.46
N VAL A 87 -1.16 -18.21 6.15
CA VAL A 87 0.03 -17.93 6.95
C VAL A 87 1.21 -17.51 6.09
N LEU A 88 1.45 -18.15 4.94
CA LEU A 88 2.54 -17.75 4.04
C LEU A 88 2.32 -16.37 3.43
N ILE A 89 1.09 -16.07 2.99
CA ILE A 89 0.70 -14.74 2.50
C ILE A 89 0.94 -13.69 3.60
N TYR A 90 0.48 -13.96 4.81
CA TYR A 90 0.74 -13.09 5.96
C TYR A 90 2.24 -12.84 6.18
N VAL A 91 3.07 -13.88 6.10
CA VAL A 91 4.53 -13.74 6.24
C VAL A 91 5.09 -12.78 5.19
N GLY A 92 4.63 -12.88 3.94
CA GLY A 92 4.96 -11.93 2.87
C GLY A 92 4.59 -10.50 3.23
N ASN A 93 3.32 -10.28 3.61
CA ASN A 93 2.78 -8.97 3.98
C ASN A 93 3.52 -8.35 5.19
N ALA A 94 3.81 -9.16 6.21
CA ALA A 94 4.52 -8.72 7.41
C ALA A 94 5.99 -8.38 7.11
N LEU A 95 6.64 -9.16 6.24
CA LEU A 95 8.01 -8.89 5.79
C LEU A 95 8.08 -7.60 4.96
N GLU A 96 7.14 -7.39 4.03
CA GLU A 96 7.03 -6.12 3.31
C GLU A 96 6.93 -4.94 4.29
N ALA A 97 5.95 -4.97 5.20
CA ALA A 97 5.71 -3.88 6.13
C ALA A 97 6.96 -3.60 6.99
N ALA A 98 7.63 -4.66 7.46
CA ALA A 98 8.84 -4.55 8.26
C ALA A 98 10.04 -4.02 7.47
N VAL A 99 10.27 -4.52 6.24
CA VAL A 99 11.35 -4.08 5.35
C VAL A 99 11.13 -2.63 4.94
N GLY A 100 9.94 -2.28 4.48
CA GLY A 100 9.58 -0.91 4.08
C GLY A 100 9.74 0.06 5.25
N ALA A 101 9.18 -0.26 6.41
CA ALA A 101 9.34 0.55 7.60
C ALA A 101 10.80 0.67 8.04
N TRP A 102 11.61 -0.38 7.89
CA TRP A 102 13.04 -0.34 8.25
C TRP A 102 13.83 0.55 7.29
N LEU A 103 13.64 0.40 5.98
CA LEU A 103 14.31 1.15 4.93
C LEU A 103 13.99 2.65 5.03
N VAL A 104 12.70 3.00 5.16
CA VAL A 104 12.25 4.38 5.29
C VAL A 104 12.82 5.00 6.56
N ASN A 105 12.71 4.33 7.71
CA ASN A 105 13.25 4.85 8.98
C ASN A 105 14.79 4.92 9.04
N ARG A 106 15.49 4.15 8.21
CA ARG A 106 16.96 4.23 8.12
C ARG A 106 17.39 5.43 7.27
N THR A 107 16.59 5.81 6.28
CA THR A 107 16.89 6.88 5.33
C THR A 107 16.41 8.25 5.83
N CYS A 108 15.33 8.27 6.60
CA CYS A 108 14.67 9.49 7.10
C CYS A 108 14.99 9.75 8.57
N LYS A 109 14.91 11.02 8.99
CA LYS A 109 14.91 11.37 10.42
C LYS A 109 13.57 10.94 11.04
N ARG A 110 13.61 10.43 12.27
CA ARG A 110 12.40 10.08 13.02
C ARG A 110 11.91 11.29 13.84
N PRO A 111 10.58 11.50 13.97
CA PRO A 111 9.50 10.77 13.31
C PRO A 111 9.39 11.14 11.82
N VAL A 112 9.04 10.18 10.96
CA VAL A 112 8.84 10.41 9.53
C VAL A 112 7.53 11.17 9.34
N ARG A 113 7.59 12.37 8.73
CA ARG A 113 6.41 13.24 8.55
C ARG A 113 6.02 13.47 7.10
N LEU A 114 6.83 12.99 6.15
CA LEU A 114 6.66 13.25 4.72
C LEU A 114 6.66 14.76 4.41
N GLU A 115 7.46 15.52 5.17
CA GLU A 115 7.57 16.98 5.06
C GLU A 115 8.69 17.40 4.10
N THR A 116 9.65 16.52 3.86
CA THR A 116 10.77 16.77 2.96
C THR A 116 10.69 15.88 1.72
N LEU A 117 11.24 16.37 0.60
CA LEU A 117 11.33 15.60 -0.63
C LEU A 117 12.10 14.27 -0.42
N GLN A 118 13.13 14.28 0.42
CA GLN A 118 13.87 13.07 0.77
C GLN A 118 12.98 12.04 1.47
N GLU A 119 12.12 12.47 2.39
CA GLU A 119 11.18 11.58 3.07
C GLU A 119 10.16 10.98 2.10
N VAL A 120 9.62 11.80 1.21
CA VAL A 120 8.66 11.32 0.20
C VAL A 120 9.34 10.39 -0.80
N LEU A 121 10.53 10.71 -1.29
CA LEU A 121 11.29 9.82 -2.18
C LEU A 121 11.66 8.50 -1.51
N ALA A 122 12.14 8.54 -0.27
CA ALA A 122 12.44 7.32 0.48
C ALA A 122 11.19 6.48 0.69
N PHE A 123 10.05 7.12 1.00
CA PHE A 123 8.77 6.43 1.15
C PHE A 123 8.27 5.81 -0.16
N VAL A 124 8.27 6.56 -1.26
CA VAL A 124 7.80 6.08 -2.59
C VAL A 124 8.71 4.97 -3.11
N VAL A 125 10.03 5.19 -3.11
CA VAL A 125 10.97 4.23 -3.71
C VAL A 125 11.17 3.02 -2.80
N LEU A 126 11.48 3.22 -1.52
CA LEU A 126 11.83 2.13 -0.63
C LEU A 126 10.58 1.46 -0.03
N GLY A 127 9.60 2.27 0.37
CA GLY A 127 8.36 1.81 0.97
C GLY A 127 7.39 1.23 -0.05
N ALA A 128 7.05 1.96 -1.11
CA ALA A 128 6.06 1.49 -2.10
C ALA A 128 6.68 0.79 -3.33
N GLY A 129 7.95 1.01 -3.64
CA GLY A 129 8.60 0.37 -4.78
C GLY A 129 9.29 -0.95 -4.42
N ILE A 130 10.24 -0.88 -3.48
CA ILE A 130 11.12 -2.00 -3.15
C ILE A 130 10.48 -2.97 -2.17
N ALA A 131 9.85 -2.51 -1.08
CA ALA A 131 9.32 -3.42 -0.07
C ALA A 131 8.24 -4.39 -0.62
N PRO A 132 7.30 -3.97 -1.49
CA PRO A 132 6.28 -4.86 -2.05
C PRO A 132 6.81 -6.00 -2.90
N VAL A 133 8.05 -5.92 -3.39
CA VAL A 133 8.71 -7.05 -4.08
C VAL A 133 8.74 -8.29 -3.20
N VAL A 134 8.90 -8.13 -1.88
CA VAL A 134 8.94 -9.25 -0.93
C VAL A 134 7.58 -9.92 -0.85
N SER A 135 6.53 -9.15 -0.60
CA SER A 135 5.15 -9.65 -0.53
C SER A 135 4.71 -10.26 -1.85
N ALA A 136 4.90 -9.56 -2.98
CA ALA A 136 4.52 -10.05 -4.31
C ALA A 136 5.18 -11.40 -4.64
N THR A 137 6.43 -11.60 -4.24
CA THR A 137 7.15 -12.86 -4.45
C THR A 137 6.58 -13.98 -3.59
N VAL A 138 6.37 -13.73 -2.30
CA VAL A 138 5.83 -14.74 -1.37
C VAL A 138 4.37 -15.07 -1.69
N GLY A 139 3.53 -14.05 -1.90
CA GLY A 139 2.11 -14.17 -2.21
C GLY A 139 1.87 -14.90 -3.52
N SER A 140 2.53 -14.49 -4.60
CA SER A 140 2.39 -15.14 -5.92
C SER A 140 2.95 -16.56 -5.92
N GLY A 141 4.05 -16.80 -5.19
CA GLY A 141 4.58 -18.15 -4.99
C GLY A 141 3.60 -19.04 -4.24
N THR A 142 2.94 -18.49 -3.22
CA THR A 142 1.91 -19.20 -2.44
C THR A 142 0.69 -19.53 -3.29
N LEU A 143 0.18 -18.58 -4.09
CA LEU A 143 -0.94 -18.82 -5.00
C LEU A 143 -0.63 -19.97 -5.97
N ALA A 144 0.55 -19.92 -6.58
CA ALA A 144 0.98 -20.93 -7.55
C ALA A 144 1.18 -22.30 -6.90
N TRP A 145 1.78 -22.35 -5.71
CA TRP A 145 2.04 -23.61 -4.99
C TRP A 145 0.76 -24.31 -4.53
N PHE A 146 -0.21 -23.55 -4.03
CA PHE A 146 -1.47 -24.08 -3.52
C PHE A 146 -2.58 -24.17 -4.57
N GLY A 147 -2.34 -23.70 -5.81
CA GLY A 147 -3.34 -23.71 -6.89
C GLY A 147 -4.59 -22.86 -6.57
N LEU A 148 -4.43 -21.79 -5.79
CA LEU A 148 -5.57 -20.99 -5.30
C LEU A 148 -6.24 -20.14 -6.39
N GLN A 149 -5.52 -19.86 -7.47
CA GLN A 149 -6.04 -19.22 -8.67
C GLN A 149 -5.48 -19.93 -9.91
N SER A 150 -6.19 -19.79 -11.04
CA SER A 150 -5.71 -20.28 -12.34
C SER A 150 -4.53 -19.47 -12.90
N GLN A 151 -4.12 -18.40 -12.22
CA GLN A 151 -3.00 -17.56 -12.64
C GLN A 151 -1.65 -18.22 -12.32
N THR A 152 -0.71 -18.10 -13.25
CA THR A 152 0.68 -18.48 -13.01
C THR A 152 1.36 -17.48 -12.07
N PHE A 153 2.47 -17.86 -11.46
CA PHE A 153 3.33 -16.93 -10.69
C PHE A 153 3.61 -15.64 -11.48
N SER A 154 4.00 -15.77 -12.75
CA SER A 154 4.36 -14.64 -13.61
C SER A 154 3.18 -13.71 -13.93
N ALA A 155 1.95 -14.23 -13.95
CA ALA A 155 0.76 -13.43 -14.14
C ALA A 155 0.31 -12.73 -12.85
N ALA A 156 0.41 -13.43 -11.71
CA ALA A 156 -0.02 -12.91 -10.41
C ALA A 156 0.96 -11.87 -9.84
N TRP A 157 2.27 -12.05 -10.02
CA TRP A 157 3.32 -11.22 -9.43
C TRP A 157 3.19 -9.72 -9.70
N PRO A 158 3.05 -9.24 -10.96
CA PRO A 158 2.95 -7.81 -11.23
C PRO A 158 1.67 -7.21 -10.65
N LEU A 159 0.57 -7.97 -10.63
CA LEU A 159 -0.70 -7.54 -10.05
C LEU A 159 -0.59 -7.45 -8.52
N TRP A 160 0.08 -8.40 -7.89
CA TRP A 160 0.32 -8.37 -6.45
C TRP A 160 1.17 -7.18 -6.05
N TRP A 161 2.30 -6.96 -6.76
CA TRP A 161 3.21 -5.85 -6.50
C TRP A 161 2.51 -4.49 -6.62
N ILE A 162 1.72 -4.27 -7.68
CA ILE A 162 1.03 -2.98 -7.85
C ILE A 162 -0.08 -2.79 -6.80
N GLY A 163 -0.66 -3.90 -6.31
CA GLY A 163 -1.62 -3.91 -5.21
C GLY A 163 -1.07 -3.37 -3.91
N ASP A 164 0.04 -3.94 -3.51
CA ASP A 164 0.75 -3.56 -2.30
C ASP A 164 1.34 -2.14 -2.44
N ALA A 165 1.99 -1.84 -3.57
CA ALA A 165 2.56 -0.52 -3.84
C ALA A 165 1.52 0.60 -3.76
N THR A 166 0.37 0.43 -4.42
CA THR A 166 -0.72 1.43 -4.36
C THR A 166 -1.30 1.51 -2.96
N GLY A 167 -1.57 0.37 -2.31
CA GLY A 167 -2.02 0.31 -0.92
C GLY A 167 -1.12 1.11 0.03
N VAL A 168 0.20 0.98 -0.12
CA VAL A 168 1.19 1.78 0.61
C VAL A 168 1.08 3.27 0.28
N LEU A 169 1.10 3.66 -1.01
CA LEU A 169 1.06 5.06 -1.44
C LEU A 169 -0.21 5.80 -1.00
N ILE A 170 -1.32 5.08 -0.85
CA ILE A 170 -2.63 5.65 -0.55
C ILE A 170 -2.85 5.66 0.96
N VAL A 171 -2.71 4.50 1.60
CA VAL A 171 -3.18 4.30 2.98
C VAL A 171 -2.13 4.71 3.99
N ALA A 172 -0.84 4.50 3.70
CA ALA A 172 0.19 4.79 4.69
C ALA A 172 0.28 6.29 5.02
N PRO A 173 0.25 7.24 4.06
CA PRO A 173 0.26 8.68 4.38
C PRO A 173 -0.91 9.10 5.27
N LEU A 174 -2.12 8.60 4.98
CA LEU A 174 -3.32 8.88 5.79
C LEU A 174 -3.18 8.30 7.20
N ALA A 175 -2.72 7.05 7.31
CA ALA A 175 -2.48 6.39 8.58
C ALA A 175 -1.39 7.10 9.41
N LEU A 176 -0.31 7.58 8.77
CA LEU A 176 0.75 8.34 9.42
C LEU A 176 0.20 9.62 10.05
N VAL A 177 -0.64 10.37 9.34
CA VAL A 177 -1.28 11.60 9.85
C VAL A 177 -2.17 11.29 11.05
N VAL A 178 -3.05 10.29 10.93
CA VAL A 178 -3.97 9.91 12.01
C VAL A 178 -3.22 9.44 13.25
N PHE A 179 -2.21 8.59 13.09
CA PHE A 179 -1.45 8.03 14.20
C PHE A 179 -0.58 9.07 14.91
N GLN A 180 0.02 10.02 14.18
CA GLN A 180 0.80 11.11 14.79
C GLN A 180 -0.08 12.06 15.61
N ASN A 181 -1.28 12.38 15.10
CA ASN A 181 -2.25 13.21 15.83
C ASN A 181 -2.70 12.54 17.12
N TRP A 182 -3.00 11.23 17.07
CA TRP A 182 -3.47 10.49 18.25
C TRP A 182 -2.40 10.34 19.34
N ARG A 183 -1.11 10.30 18.96
CA ARG A 183 -0.01 10.28 19.94
C ARG A 183 0.26 11.63 20.59
N GLY A 184 -0.43 12.69 20.18
CA GLY A 184 -0.20 14.06 20.68
C GLY A 184 1.15 14.63 20.25
N GLU A 185 1.85 13.98 19.31
CA GLU A 185 3.18 14.39 18.82
C GLU A 185 3.10 15.46 17.72
N ALA A 186 1.91 15.74 17.20
CA ALA A 186 1.65 16.77 16.21
C ALA A 186 0.37 17.54 16.54
N GLN A 187 0.48 18.83 16.90
CA GLN A 187 -0.62 19.77 16.67
C GLN A 187 -0.69 19.99 15.16
N LEU A 188 -1.47 19.15 14.46
CA LEU A 188 -1.67 19.31 13.03
C LEU A 188 -2.38 20.66 12.80
N SER A 189 -1.79 21.52 11.97
CA SER A 189 -2.49 22.72 11.52
C SER A 189 -3.72 22.31 10.69
N ALA A 190 -4.79 23.11 10.73
CA ALA A 190 -6.00 22.87 9.94
C ALA A 190 -5.69 22.67 8.43
N ALA A 191 -4.61 23.28 7.94
CA ALA A 191 -4.10 23.09 6.59
C ALA A 191 -3.69 21.65 6.27
N ARG A 192 -3.11 20.90 7.22
CA ARG A 192 -2.70 19.50 7.02
C ARG A 192 -3.91 18.56 6.98
N TRP A 193 -4.91 18.84 7.80
CA TRP A 193 -6.17 18.10 7.75
C TRP A 193 -6.91 18.34 6.44
N MET A 194 -6.98 19.61 5.99
CA MET A 194 -7.52 19.93 4.67
C MET A 194 -6.75 19.22 3.56
N GLU A 195 -5.43 19.22 3.60
CA GLU A 195 -4.60 18.54 2.59
C GLU A 195 -4.89 17.03 2.57
N ALA A 196 -4.89 16.36 3.72
CA ALA A 196 -5.21 14.94 3.80
C ALA A 196 -6.64 14.62 3.30
N CYS A 197 -7.62 15.46 3.67
CA CYS A 197 -8.99 15.33 3.20
C CYS A 197 -9.13 15.55 1.69
N VAL A 198 -8.47 16.57 1.14
CA VAL A 198 -8.47 16.86 -0.31
C VAL A 198 -7.81 15.71 -1.07
N LEU A 199 -6.68 15.19 -0.60
CA LEU A 199 -6.03 14.03 -1.21
C LEU A 199 -6.90 12.78 -1.13
N GLY A 200 -7.52 12.54 0.03
CA GLY A 200 -8.46 11.45 0.21
C GLY A 200 -9.66 11.55 -0.74
N LEU A 201 -10.21 12.75 -0.96
CA LEU A 201 -11.32 13.00 -1.87
C LEU A 201 -10.92 12.87 -3.34
N ILE A 202 -9.78 13.41 -3.75
CA ILE A 202 -9.26 13.26 -5.13
C ILE A 202 -9.00 11.79 -5.39
N PHE A 203 -8.37 11.10 -4.45
CA PHE A 203 -8.14 9.66 -4.55
C PHE A 203 -9.45 8.89 -4.68
N LEU A 204 -10.42 9.16 -3.80
CA LEU A 204 -11.73 8.52 -3.84
C LEU A 204 -12.41 8.77 -5.19
N GLY A 205 -12.38 10.01 -5.68
CA GLY A 205 -12.91 10.40 -6.97
C GLY A 205 -12.29 9.63 -8.14
N VAL A 206 -10.95 9.62 -8.24
CA VAL A 206 -10.21 8.89 -9.28
C VAL A 206 -10.44 7.39 -9.16
N ALA A 207 -10.51 6.85 -7.96
CA ALA A 207 -10.87 5.46 -7.72
C ALA A 207 -12.29 5.17 -8.23
N THR A 208 -13.31 5.95 -7.85
CA THR A 208 -14.69 5.77 -8.38
C THR A 208 -14.74 5.85 -9.89
N LEU A 209 -14.09 6.84 -10.50
CA LEU A 209 -14.06 6.99 -11.97
C LEU A 209 -13.40 5.79 -12.64
N SER A 210 -12.33 5.26 -12.05
CA SER A 210 -11.68 4.05 -12.54
C SER A 210 -12.54 2.81 -12.38
N LEU A 211 -13.20 2.65 -11.23
CA LEU A 211 -14.14 1.55 -10.95
C LEU A 211 -15.35 1.55 -11.87
N SER A 212 -15.81 2.73 -12.29
CA SER A 212 -16.88 2.88 -13.28
C SER A 212 -16.45 2.69 -14.74
N GLY A 213 -15.17 2.39 -14.99
CA GLY A 213 -14.63 2.13 -16.33
C GLY A 213 -14.31 3.39 -17.15
N TYR A 214 -14.44 4.60 -16.59
CA TYR A 214 -14.14 5.85 -17.28
C TYR A 214 -12.64 6.18 -17.33
N LEU A 215 -11.84 5.64 -16.40
CA LEU A 215 -10.39 5.87 -16.35
C LEU A 215 -9.61 4.55 -16.15
N PRO A 216 -8.50 4.34 -16.88
CA PRO A 216 -7.55 3.27 -16.60
C PRO A 216 -7.07 3.28 -15.14
N PHE A 217 -6.97 2.11 -14.52
CA PHE A 217 -6.53 1.97 -13.12
C PHE A 217 -5.13 2.53 -12.87
N ALA A 218 -4.27 2.56 -13.90
CA ALA A 218 -2.95 3.19 -13.84
C ALA A 218 -3.02 4.67 -13.38
N TYR A 219 -4.14 5.36 -13.58
CA TYR A 219 -4.33 6.73 -13.14
C TYR A 219 -4.51 6.89 -11.62
N ILE A 220 -4.72 5.81 -10.88
CA ILE A 220 -4.81 5.85 -9.41
C ILE A 220 -3.46 6.23 -8.77
N ILE A 221 -2.35 6.04 -9.48
CA ILE A 221 -1.03 6.53 -9.07
C ILE A 221 -0.88 8.05 -9.28
N MET A 222 -1.72 8.68 -10.11
CA MET A 222 -1.61 10.12 -10.40
C MET A 222 -1.85 11.03 -9.18
N PRO A 223 -2.88 10.84 -8.32
CA PRO A 223 -3.11 11.76 -7.21
C PRO A 223 -1.94 11.87 -6.22
N PRO A 224 -1.31 10.77 -5.76
CA PRO A 224 -0.10 10.86 -4.93
C PRO A 224 1.07 11.54 -5.64
N LEU A 225 1.22 11.30 -6.95
CA LEU A 225 2.28 11.91 -7.76
C LEU A 225 2.05 13.41 -7.97
N LEU A 226 0.84 13.82 -8.37
CA LEU A 226 0.45 15.22 -8.53
C LEU A 226 0.55 15.98 -7.20
N TRP A 227 0.20 15.35 -6.09
CA TRP A 227 0.42 15.91 -4.77
C TRP A 227 1.90 16.18 -4.50
N ALA A 228 2.77 15.20 -4.76
CA ALA A 228 4.21 15.39 -4.62
C ALA A 228 4.72 16.53 -5.53
N ALA A 229 4.19 16.64 -6.75
CA ALA A 229 4.52 17.72 -7.67
C ALA A 229 4.13 19.11 -7.13
N VAL A 230 2.92 19.25 -6.59
CA VAL A 230 2.44 20.52 -6.03
C VAL A 230 3.17 20.87 -4.73
N ARG A 231 3.42 19.87 -3.87
CA ARG A 231 4.03 20.05 -2.54
C ARG A 231 5.52 20.40 -2.61
N PHE A 232 6.25 19.86 -3.58
CA PHE A 232 7.70 20.03 -3.72
C PHE A 232 8.09 20.84 -4.97
N GLU A 233 7.13 21.56 -5.56
CA GLU A 233 7.30 22.45 -6.70
C GLU A 233 8.05 21.76 -7.86
N PHE A 234 9.09 22.40 -8.42
CA PHE A 234 9.81 21.93 -9.60
C PHE A 234 10.46 20.54 -9.40
N LYS A 235 10.93 20.25 -8.18
CA LYS A 235 11.60 18.97 -7.88
C LYS A 235 10.59 17.82 -7.77
N GLY A 236 9.42 18.09 -7.19
CA GLY A 236 8.32 17.14 -7.14
C GLY A 236 7.76 16.82 -8.53
N ALA A 237 7.62 17.85 -9.37
CA ALA A 237 7.15 17.71 -10.75
C ALA A 237 8.12 16.86 -11.60
N ALA A 238 9.43 17.10 -11.51
CA ALA A 238 10.43 16.35 -12.26
C ALA A 238 10.46 14.85 -11.90
N VAL A 239 10.40 14.53 -10.60
CA VAL A 239 10.33 13.14 -10.10
C VAL A 239 9.06 12.46 -10.56
N THR A 240 7.92 13.14 -10.42
CA THR A 240 6.60 12.66 -10.83
C THR A 240 6.57 12.33 -12.32
N LEU A 241 7.06 13.25 -13.15
CA LEU A 241 7.13 13.06 -14.60
C LEU A 241 8.03 11.88 -14.98
N THR A 242 9.14 11.69 -14.27
CA THR A 242 10.07 10.58 -14.53
C THR A 242 9.48 9.24 -14.10
N LEU A 243 8.86 9.16 -12.92
CA LEU A 243 8.19 7.95 -12.45
C LEU A 243 7.02 7.58 -13.37
N LEU A 244 6.21 8.56 -13.76
CA LEU A 244 5.12 8.36 -14.71
C LEU A 244 5.65 7.87 -16.07
N ALA A 245 6.72 8.48 -16.59
CA ALA A 245 7.33 8.06 -17.85
C ALA A 245 7.87 6.62 -17.77
N LEU A 246 8.53 6.24 -16.67
CA LEU A 246 9.06 4.88 -16.47
C LEU A 246 7.95 3.85 -16.34
N ILE A 247 6.92 4.12 -15.53
CA ILE A 247 5.76 3.25 -15.37
C ILE A 247 5.08 3.08 -16.74
N THR A 248 4.84 4.18 -17.46
CA THR A 248 4.24 4.13 -18.80
C THR A 248 5.08 3.32 -19.77
N ALA A 249 6.40 3.51 -19.78
CA ALA A 249 7.32 2.75 -20.64
C ALA A 249 7.28 1.25 -20.33
N VAL A 250 7.31 0.86 -19.06
CA VAL A 250 7.23 -0.55 -18.63
C VAL A 250 5.90 -1.17 -19.05
N PHE A 251 4.77 -0.50 -18.79
CA PHE A 251 3.45 -1.00 -19.20
C PHE A 251 3.31 -1.10 -20.72
N THR A 252 3.91 -0.16 -21.47
CA THR A 252 3.92 -0.15 -22.95
C THR A 252 4.74 -1.33 -23.51
N ILE A 253 5.93 -1.57 -22.95
CA ILE A 253 6.81 -2.68 -23.38
C ILE A 253 6.21 -4.05 -23.01
N SER A 254 5.48 -4.14 -21.89
CA SER A 254 4.88 -5.39 -21.41
C SER A 254 3.63 -5.83 -22.17
N GLY A 255 3.15 -5.04 -23.14
CA GLY A 255 1.89 -5.29 -23.86
C GLY A 255 0.63 -5.18 -22.99
N ALA A 256 0.78 -4.80 -21.71
CA ALA A 256 -0.27 -4.65 -20.73
C ALA A 256 -0.85 -3.22 -20.68
N SER A 257 -0.35 -2.31 -21.53
CA SER A 257 -0.84 -0.92 -21.54
C SER A 257 -2.20 -0.81 -22.23
N GLN A 258 -3.17 -0.22 -21.52
CA GLN A 258 -4.37 0.37 -22.15
C GLN A 258 -4.05 1.60 -23.04
N PHE A 259 -2.76 1.97 -23.16
CA PHE A 259 -2.24 3.07 -23.97
C PHE A 259 -1.72 2.64 -25.35
N ALA A 260 -1.47 1.34 -25.55
CA ALA A 260 -1.26 0.80 -26.88
C ALA A 260 -2.63 0.74 -27.55
N GLY A 261 -2.89 1.66 -28.47
CA GLY A 261 -4.13 1.68 -29.23
C GLY A 261 -4.44 0.29 -29.78
N ASN A 262 -5.68 -0.16 -29.62
CA ASN A 262 -6.13 -1.42 -30.19
C ASN A 262 -5.82 -1.42 -31.69
N PRO A 263 -5.02 -2.35 -32.25
CA PRO A 263 -4.64 -2.33 -33.67
C PRO A 263 -5.85 -2.34 -34.63
N GLU A 264 -7.03 -2.74 -34.15
CA GLU A 264 -8.29 -2.67 -34.90
C GLU A 264 -8.83 -1.24 -35.07
N SER A 265 -8.48 -0.32 -34.17
CA SER A 265 -8.91 1.09 -34.23
C SER A 265 -8.09 1.96 -35.20
N GLN A 266 -7.02 1.43 -35.79
CA GLN A 266 -6.20 2.11 -36.80
C GLN A 266 -6.51 1.70 -38.24
N LYS A 267 -7.59 0.94 -38.47
CA LYS A 267 -8.04 0.49 -39.80
C LYS A 267 -9.31 1.18 -40.33
N GLN A 268 -9.69 2.34 -39.79
CA GLN A 268 -10.71 3.19 -40.41
C GLN A 268 -10.10 4.47 -40.97
#